data_AF-A0A929T1D0-F1
#
_entry.id   AF-A0A929T1D0-F1
#
_cell.length_a   1.000
_cell.length_b   1.000
_cell.length_c   1.000
_cell.angle_alpha   90.00
_cell.angle_beta   90.00
_cell.angle_gamma   90.00
#
_symmetry.space_group_name_H-M   'P 1'
#
loop_
_entity.id
_entity.type
_entity.pdbx_description
1 polymer ?
#
loop_
_entity_poly.entity_id
_entity_poly.type
_entity_poly.pdbx_seq_one_letter_code
_entity_poly.pdbx_strand_id
1 'polypeptide(L)'
;MNQYGYLLKTLRKEKGVSQSNLSDGILSKNHLSKIERGENDISFQTLLKLLDRLNISLFEFELLLDKIQDNQSTFLKDLSIAVANNDLYLLNELLTREIELKS
;
A
#
# COMPACT_ATOMS: atom_id res chain seq x y z
N MET A 1 -12.26 6.05 -1.14
CA MET A 1 -11.91 5.46 0.18
C MET A 1 -10.42 5.60 0.38
N ASN A 2 -9.96 6.08 1.55
CA ASN A 2 -8.52 6.18 1.84
C ASN A 2 -7.94 4.77 2.08
N GLN A 3 -7.29 4.21 1.06
CA GLN A 3 -6.79 2.84 1.09
C GLN A 3 -5.60 2.64 2.03
N TYR A 4 -4.84 3.70 2.33
CA TYR A 4 -3.74 3.67 3.31
C TYR A 4 -4.26 3.28 4.70
N GLY A 5 -5.31 3.95 5.15
CA GLY A 5 -5.93 3.67 6.45
C GLY A 5 -6.51 2.26 6.54
N TYR A 6 -7.14 1.79 5.45
CA TYR A 6 -7.69 0.44 5.37
C TYR A 6 -6.60 -0.64 5.45
N LEU A 7 -5.54 -0.52 4.63
CA LEU A 7 -4.42 -1.47 4.67
C LEU A 7 -3.74 -1.47 6.05
N LEU A 8 -3.52 -0.29 6.64
CA LEU A 8 -2.94 -0.19 7.98
C LEU A 8 -3.77 -0.94 9.03
N LYS A 9 -5.10 -0.85 8.96
CA LYS A 9 -6.02 -1.62 9.83
C LYS A 9 -5.86 -3.13 9.64
N THR A 10 -5.77 -3.57 8.38
CA THR A 10 -5.61 -4.99 8.04
C THR A 10 -4.31 -5.53 8.63
N LEU A 11 -3.19 -4.88 8.34
CA LEU A 11 -1.87 -5.26 8.85
C LEU A 11 -1.80 -5.26 10.37
N ARG A 12 -2.37 -4.24 11.02
CA ARG A 12 -2.45 -4.19 12.48
C ARG A 12 -3.18 -5.41 13.05
N LYS A 13 -4.32 -5.79 12.46
CA LYS A 13 -5.11 -6.95 12.91
C LYS A 13 -4.39 -8.27 12.68
N GLU A 14 -3.72 -8.44 11.53
CA GLU A 14 -2.92 -9.63 11.22
C GLU A 14 -1.76 -9.81 12.22
N LYS A 15 -1.14 -8.72 12.66
CA LYS A 15 -0.11 -8.72 13.71
C LYS A 15 -0.69 -8.86 15.13
N GLY A 16 -2.01 -8.94 15.30
CA GLY A 16 -2.67 -9.03 16.61
C GLY A 16 -2.51 -7.78 17.50
N VAL A 17 -2.18 -6.63 16.92
CA VAL A 17 -1.90 -5.40 17.66
C VAL A 17 -3.21 -4.62 17.91
N SER A 18 -3.44 -4.12 19.13
CA SER A 18 -4.61 -3.29 19.43
C SER A 18 -4.42 -1.86 18.90
N GLN A 19 -5.52 -1.12 18.65
CA GLN A 19 -5.41 0.29 18.27
C GLN A 19 -4.67 1.10 19.34
N SER A 20 -4.91 0.83 20.63
CA SER A 20 -4.23 1.50 21.72
C SER A 20 -2.71 1.28 21.63
N ASN A 21 -2.27 0.03 21.47
CA ASN A 21 -0.84 -0.32 21.40
C ASN A 21 -0.17 0.28 20.16
N LEU A 22 -0.85 0.26 19.00
CA LEU A 22 -0.30 0.86 17.79
C LEU A 22 -0.17 2.38 17.92
N SER A 23 -1.19 3.04 18.49
CA SER A 23 -1.24 4.50 18.61
C SER A 23 -0.35 5.09 19.72
N ASP A 24 0.06 4.27 20.69
CA ASP A 24 0.72 4.74 21.92
C ASP A 24 1.96 5.60 21.65
N GLY A 25 2.02 6.78 22.28
CA GLY A 25 3.10 7.76 22.06
C GLY A 25 3.20 8.36 20.64
N ILE A 26 2.27 8.05 19.73
CA ILE A 26 2.29 8.57 18.34
C ILE A 26 1.06 9.45 18.07
N LEU A 27 -0.15 8.96 18.39
CA LEU A 27 -1.40 9.68 18.24
C LEU A 27 -2.48 9.12 19.18
N SER A 28 -3.65 9.75 19.26
CA SER A 28 -4.74 9.20 20.06
C SER A 28 -5.37 7.98 19.40
N LYS A 29 -5.78 6.99 20.20
CA LYS A 29 -6.55 5.82 19.71
C LYS A 29 -7.74 6.23 18.82
N ASN A 30 -8.45 7.29 19.20
CA ASN A 30 -9.61 7.79 18.44
C ASN A 30 -9.19 8.31 17.06
N HIS A 31 -8.07 9.03 16.99
CA HIS A 31 -7.52 9.50 15.72
C HIS A 31 -7.11 8.30 14.84
N LEU A 32 -6.43 7.28 15.39
CA LEU A 32 -6.07 6.08 14.64
C LEU A 32 -7.32 5.37 14.12
N SER A 33 -8.37 5.31 14.93
CA SER A 33 -9.63 4.70 14.57
C SER A 33 -10.31 5.41 13.38
N LYS A 34 -10.25 6.75 13.32
CA LYS A 34 -10.72 7.53 12.17
C LYS A 34 -9.88 7.30 10.92
N ILE A 35 -8.54 7.25 11.06
CA ILE A 35 -7.63 6.92 9.96
C ILE A 35 -7.97 5.54 9.39
N GLU A 36 -8.11 4.52 10.24
CA GLU A 36 -8.43 3.14 9.83
C GLU A 36 -9.80 2.97 9.16
N ARG A 37 -10.69 3.97 9.27
CA ARG A 37 -11.97 4.03 8.55
C ARG A 37 -11.93 4.95 7.33
N GLY A 38 -10.81 5.62 7.09
CA GLY A 38 -10.64 6.61 6.03
C GLY A 38 -11.38 7.93 6.27
N GLU A 39 -11.72 8.23 7.53
CA GLU A 39 -12.38 9.49 7.94
C GLU A 39 -11.37 10.61 8.21
N ASN A 40 -10.10 10.24 8.47
CA ASN A 40 -8.99 11.17 8.62
C ASN A 40 -7.84 10.73 7.72
N ASP A 41 -7.13 11.69 7.16
CA ASP A 41 -5.85 11.44 6.51
C ASP A 41 -4.75 11.20 7.54
N ILE A 42 -3.67 10.54 7.08
CA ILE A 42 -2.49 10.24 7.89
C ILE A 42 -1.31 11.05 7.36
N SER A 43 -0.59 11.72 8.25
CA SER A 43 0.66 12.38 7.86
C SER A 43 1.74 11.33 7.55
N PHE A 44 2.65 11.64 6.65
CA PHE A 44 3.75 10.73 6.29
C PHE A 44 4.60 10.34 7.52
N GLN A 45 4.95 11.31 8.38
CA GLN A 45 5.71 11.03 9.61
C GLN A 45 4.96 10.10 10.57
N THR A 46 3.65 10.27 10.69
CA THR A 46 2.81 9.39 11.49
C THR A 46 2.81 7.98 10.89
N LEU A 47 2.60 7.84 9.58
CA LEU A 47 2.61 6.55 8.90
C LEU A 47 3.91 5.79 9.17
N LEU A 48 5.07 6.43 8.98
CA LEU A 48 6.37 5.80 9.24
C LEU A 48 6.49 5.24 10.67
N LYS A 49 6.07 6.00 11.68
CA LYS A 49 6.12 5.55 13.08
C LYS A 49 5.18 4.37 13.35
N LEU A 50 4.02 4.33 12.70
CA LEU A 50 3.07 3.22 12.85
C LEU A 50 3.58 1.95 12.15
N LEU A 51 4.18 2.09 10.96
CA LEU A 51 4.77 0.98 10.21
C LEU A 51 5.98 0.37 10.95
N ASP A 52 6.85 1.22 11.50
CA ASP A 52 7.97 0.80 12.35
C ASP A 52 7.50 -0.07 13.51
N ARG A 53 6.41 0.33 14.19
CA ARG A 53 5.82 -0.45 15.30
C ARG A 53 5.22 -1.78 14.86
N LEU A 54 4.73 -1.88 13.62
CA LEU A 54 4.24 -3.13 13.05
C LEU A 54 5.38 -4.01 12.50
N ASN A 55 6.62 -3.51 12.52
CA ASN A 55 7.79 -4.10 11.89
C ASN A 55 7.52 -4.36 10.39
N ILE A 56 7.04 -3.32 9.71
CA ILE A 56 6.74 -3.31 8.28
C ILE A 56 7.52 -2.16 7.65
N SER A 57 8.24 -2.45 6.57
CA SER A 57 8.94 -1.39 5.83
C SER A 57 7.97 -0.57 4.98
N LEU A 58 8.30 0.69 4.70
CA LEU A 58 7.51 1.50 3.77
C LEU A 58 7.36 0.82 2.41
N PHE A 59 8.44 0.21 1.91
CA PHE A 59 8.44 -0.51 0.63
C PHE A 59 7.46 -1.70 0.61
N GLU A 60 7.45 -2.52 1.67
CA GLU A 60 6.49 -3.62 1.80
C GLU A 60 5.05 -3.10 1.82
N PHE A 61 4.80 -2.03 2.58
CA PHE A 61 3.50 -1.40 2.67
C PHE A 61 3.01 -0.86 1.32
N GLU A 62 3.89 -0.19 0.55
CA GLU A 62 3.60 0.28 -0.81
C GLU A 62 3.34 -0.87 -1.78
N LEU A 63 4.14 -1.95 -1.73
CA LEU A 63 3.91 -3.13 -2.57
C LEU A 63 2.55 -3.78 -2.31
N LEU A 64 2.09 -3.78 -1.06
CA LEU A 64 0.78 -4.28 -0.68
C LEU A 64 -0.35 -3.34 -1.11
N LEU A 65 -0.14 -2.03 -1.09
CA LEU A 65 -1.08 -1.06 -1.65
C LEU A 65 -1.24 -1.23 -3.17
N ASP A 66 -0.13 -1.39 -3.89
CA ASP A 66 -0.13 -1.60 -5.34
C ASP A 66 -0.93 -2.87 -5.70
N LYS A 67 -0.85 -3.94 -4.89
CA LYS A 67 -1.67 -5.16 -5.08
C LYS A 67 -3.16 -4.96 -4.82
N ILE A 68 -3.54 -3.99 -4.00
CA ILE A 68 -4.95 -3.65 -3.71
C ILE A 68 -5.50 -2.69 -4.78
N GLN A 69 -4.63 -1.98 -5.50
CA GLN A 69 -4.94 -1.03 -6.56
C GLN A 69 -4.74 -1.65 -7.95
N ASP A 70 -5.65 -2.54 -8.37
CA ASP A 70 -5.86 -2.84 -9.80
C ASP A 70 -6.28 -1.54 -10.53
N ASN A 71 -5.86 -1.16 -11.76
CA ASN A 71 -5.20 -1.90 -12.84
C ASN A 71 -4.57 -0.96 -13.92
N GLN A 72 -4.00 0.19 -13.55
CA GLN A 72 -3.35 1.10 -14.54
C GLN A 72 -1.99 1.67 -14.08
N SER A 73 -1.81 1.92 -12.78
CA SER A 73 -0.52 2.38 -12.24
C SER A 73 0.55 1.28 -12.29
N THR A 74 0.15 0.02 -12.09
CA THR A 74 1.00 -1.16 -12.19
C THR A 74 1.54 -1.36 -13.60
N PHE A 75 0.70 -1.26 -14.63
CA PHE A 75 1.15 -1.35 -16.03
C PHE A 75 2.22 -0.31 -16.37
N LEU A 76 2.00 0.97 -16.02
CA LEU A 76 2.98 2.03 -16.33
C LEU A 76 4.29 1.86 -15.54
N LYS A 77 4.20 1.40 -14.29
CA LYS A 77 5.36 1.09 -13.46
C LYS A 77 6.16 -0.08 -14.04
N ASP A 78 5.49 -1.18 -14.35
CA ASP A 78 6.09 -2.39 -14.93
C ASP A 78 6.67 -2.10 -16.32
N LEU A 79 5.98 -1.29 -17.14
CA LEU A 79 6.48 -0.80 -18.44
C LEU A 79 7.76 0.02 -18.25
N SER A 80 7.79 0.94 -17.28
CA SER A 80 8.98 1.77 -17.02
C SER A 80 10.19 0.92 -16.60
N ILE A 81 9.96 -0.12 -15.78
CA ILE A 81 10.99 -1.07 -15.35
C ILE A 81 11.49 -1.90 -16.53
N ALA A 82 10.57 -2.41 -17.36
CA ALA A 82 10.90 -3.24 -18.51
C ALA A 82 11.71 -2.46 -19.56
N VAL A 83 11.34 -1.21 -19.84
CA VAL A 83 12.09 -0.32 -20.75
C VAL A 83 13.47 0.02 -20.18
N ALA A 84 13.55 0.40 -18.90
CA ALA A 84 14.83 0.77 -18.28
C ALA A 84 15.84 -0.38 -18.26
N ASN A 85 15.36 -1.61 -18.07
CA ASN A 85 16.19 -2.81 -18.01
C ASN A 85 16.32 -3.52 -19.37
N ASN A 86 15.69 -3.00 -20.43
CA ASN A 86 15.60 -3.62 -21.75
C ASN A 86 15.08 -5.07 -21.70
N ASP A 87 14.13 -5.33 -20.79
CA ASP A 87 13.52 -6.64 -20.55
C ASP A 87 12.43 -6.91 -21.59
N LEU A 88 12.86 -7.47 -22.71
CA LEU A 88 12.00 -7.87 -23.84
C LEU A 88 10.94 -8.90 -23.46
N TYR A 89 11.18 -9.73 -22.44
CA TYR A 89 10.21 -10.73 -22.01
C TYR A 89 9.05 -10.05 -21.28
N LEU A 90 9.36 -9.18 -20.31
CA LEU A 90 8.36 -8.44 -19.55
C LEU A 90 7.56 -7.49 -20.46
N LEU A 91 8.20 -6.86 -21.45
CA LEU A 91 7.51 -6.03 -22.45
C LEU A 91 6.44 -6.81 -23.24
N ASN A 92 6.75 -8.04 -23.68
CA ASN A 92 5.81 -8.88 -24.41
C ASN A 92 4.67 -9.39 -23.52
N GLU A 93 4.95 -9.71 -22.26
CA GLU A 93 3.94 -10.09 -21.28
C GLU A 93 2.94 -8.95 -21.03
N LEU A 94 3.46 -7.73 -20.84
CA LEU A 94 2.66 -6.53 -20.64
C LEU A 94 1.79 -6.20 -21.85
N LEU A 95 2.33 -6.34 -23.07
CA LEU A 95 1.58 -6.13 -24.32
C LEU A 95 0.43 -7.14 -24.45
N THR A 96 0.68 -8.40 -24.08
CA THR A 96 -0.31 -9.49 -24.17
C THR A 96 -1.49 -9.24 -23.24
N ARG A 97 -1.23 -8.84 -21.99
CA ARG A 97 -2.28 -8.47 -21.03
C ARG A 97 -3.17 -7.32 -21.51
N GLU A 98 -2.58 -6.29 -22.11
CA GLU A 98 -3.32 -5.12 -22.62
C GLU A 98 -4.22 -5.46 -23.82
N ILE A 99 -3.82 -6.45 -24.64
CA ILE A 99 -4.62 -6.95 -25.77
C ILE A 99 -5.81 -7.77 -25.25
N GLU A 100 -5.60 -8.63 -24.24
CA GLU A 100 -6.65 -9.46 -23.63
C GLU A 100 -7.72 -8.62 -22.91
N LEU A 101 -7.33 -7.50 -22.28
CA LEU A 101 -8.26 -6.58 -21.60
C LEU A 101 -9.19 -5.81 -22.56
N LYS A 102 -8.85 -5.74 -23.86
CA LYS A 102 -9.63 -5.03 -24.89
C LYS A 102 -10.52 -5.96 -25.72
N SER A 103 -10.47 -7.28 -25.48
CA SER A 103 -11.31 -8.31 -26.11
C SER A 103 -12.55 -8.61 -25.28
#